data_AF-A0A2S6NB23-F1
#
_entry.id   AF-A0A2S6NB23-F1
#
_cell.length_a   1.000
_cell.length_b   1.000
_cell.length_c   1.000
_cell.angle_alpha   90.00
_cell.angle_beta   90.00
_cell.angle_gamma   90.00
#
_symmetry.space_group_name_H-M   'P 1'
#
loop_
_entity.id
_entity.type
_entity.pdbx_description
1 polymer ?
#
loop_
_entity_poly.entity_id
_entity_poly.type
_entity_poly.pdbx_seq_one_letter_code
_entity_poly.pdbx_strand_id
1 'polypeptide(L)'
;MIAPPERMPERDAAIEAMLPHVPYDGWTKRALKAGIRDAGMPADEADLLFPLGIVDMIETFADLADRRMEEAAKDLLGGSLPERVKGVIALRLEQNRPNKEAIRRALAILSLPRNARAAAACTARTVDAILHAAGDHSADFSWYTKRAILAGIYSATILYWLRDTSEDDSATLAFVDRRLSGLRRIGRIRRRAEEVLDRIPGARLFRPSRDVGDTA
;
A
#
# COMPACT_ATOMS: atom_id res chain seq x y z
N MET A 1 10.34 10.62 0.83
CA MET A 1 9.11 9.95 1.32
C MET A 1 7.94 10.79 0.83
N ILE A 2 6.90 10.17 0.26
CA ILE A 2 5.73 10.91 -0.23
C ILE A 2 4.90 11.34 0.97
N ALA A 3 4.62 12.64 1.10
CA ALA A 3 3.86 13.16 2.23
C ALA A 3 2.46 12.50 2.29
N PRO A 4 1.99 12.07 3.47
CA PRO A 4 0.62 11.63 3.63
C PRO A 4 -0.35 12.80 3.44
N PRO A 5 -1.65 12.54 3.18
CA PRO A 5 -2.68 13.57 3.27
C PRO A 5 -2.72 14.14 4.68
N GLU A 6 -3.34 15.31 4.81
CA GLU A 6 -3.60 15.91 6.11
C GLU A 6 -4.42 14.95 6.99
N ARG A 7 -3.93 14.73 8.22
CA ARG A 7 -4.52 13.82 9.20
C ARG A 7 -5.28 14.63 10.23
N MET A 8 -6.60 14.55 10.17
CA MET A 8 -7.52 15.17 11.13
C MET A 8 -8.52 14.11 11.60
N PRO A 9 -8.80 14.00 12.91
CA PRO A 9 -9.80 13.06 13.42
C PRO A 9 -11.17 13.20 12.75
N GLU A 10 -11.58 14.42 12.40
CA GLU A 10 -12.84 14.74 11.75
C GLU A 10 -12.89 14.18 10.32
N ARG A 11 -11.76 14.24 9.59
CA ARG A 11 -11.64 13.65 8.24
C ARG A 11 -11.73 12.13 8.32
N ASP A 12 -11.06 11.51 9.29
CA ASP A 12 -11.13 10.05 9.50
C ASP A 12 -12.56 9.61 9.83
N ALA A 13 -13.21 10.29 10.78
CA ALA A 13 -14.58 10.01 11.18
C ALA A 13 -15.57 10.17 10.01
N ALA A 14 -15.40 11.23 9.19
CA ALA A 14 -16.24 11.46 8.02
C ALA A 14 -16.07 10.38 6.94
N ILE A 15 -14.85 9.89 6.70
CA ILE A 15 -14.61 8.76 5.79
C ILE A 15 -15.29 7.50 6.32
N GLU A 16 -15.11 7.17 7.60
CA GLU A 16 -15.71 5.97 8.19
C GLU A 16 -17.23 6.00 8.12
N ALA A 17 -17.85 7.13 8.45
CA ALA A 17 -19.28 7.34 8.35
C ALA A 17 -19.79 7.25 6.90
N MET A 18 -18.97 7.65 5.93
CA MET A 18 -19.32 7.59 4.50
C MET A 18 -19.29 6.15 3.93
N LEU A 19 -18.42 5.27 4.43
CA LEU A 19 -18.17 3.94 3.84
C LEU A 19 -19.44 3.09 3.60
N PRO A 20 -20.44 3.03 4.50
CA PRO A 20 -21.68 2.30 4.26
C PRO A 20 -22.50 2.79 3.06
N HIS A 21 -22.34 4.05 2.65
CA HIS A 21 -23.05 4.63 1.50
C HIS A 21 -22.33 4.40 0.17
N VAL A 22 -21.02 4.16 0.18
CA VAL A 22 -20.19 4.02 -1.03
C VAL A 22 -20.64 2.89 -1.98
N PRO A 23 -21.10 1.71 -1.51
CA PRO A 23 -21.58 0.65 -2.40
C PRO A 23 -22.73 1.09 -3.31
N TYR A 24 -23.57 2.03 -2.86
CA TYR A 24 -24.70 2.52 -3.64
C TYR A 24 -24.34 3.84 -4.34
N ASP A 25 -23.88 4.82 -3.56
CA ASP A 25 -23.70 6.19 -4.01
C ASP A 25 -22.31 6.48 -4.59
N GLY A 26 -21.37 5.54 -4.45
CA GLY A 26 -19.99 5.68 -4.88
C GLY A 26 -19.20 6.68 -4.02
N TRP A 27 -17.96 6.95 -4.45
CA TRP A 27 -17.15 8.01 -3.86
C TRP A 27 -17.66 9.38 -4.34
N THR A 28 -18.63 9.93 -3.62
CA THR A 28 -19.28 11.20 -3.98
C THR A 28 -19.51 12.08 -2.76
N LYS A 29 -19.63 13.39 -2.98
CA LYS A 29 -20.05 14.33 -1.91
C LYS A 29 -21.42 13.97 -1.32
N ARG A 30 -22.30 13.33 -2.10
CA ARG A 30 -23.60 12.85 -1.63
C ARG A 30 -23.45 11.75 -0.58
N ALA A 31 -22.60 10.75 -0.85
CA ALA A 31 -22.27 9.70 0.11
C ALA A 31 -21.61 10.28 1.37
N LEU A 32 -20.70 11.25 1.21
CA LEU A 32 -20.06 11.94 2.35
C LEU A 32 -21.08 12.65 3.23
N LYS A 33 -21.95 13.48 2.63
CA LYS A 33 -23.01 14.21 3.35
C LYS A 33 -24.01 13.27 4.02
N ALA A 34 -24.28 12.11 3.40
CA ALA A 34 -25.10 11.08 4.02
C ALA A 34 -24.44 10.49 5.27
N GLY A 35 -23.17 10.10 5.17
CA GLY A 35 -22.41 9.57 6.31
C GLY A 35 -22.30 10.56 7.47
N ILE A 36 -21.89 11.80 7.19
CA ILE A 36 -21.79 12.87 8.20
C ILE A 36 -23.11 13.07 8.94
N ARG A 37 -24.24 13.13 8.20
CA ARG A 37 -25.57 13.28 8.80
C ARG A 37 -25.92 12.09 9.68
N ASP A 38 -25.68 10.87 9.21
CA ASP A 38 -26.02 9.65 9.93
C ASP A 38 -25.13 9.46 11.18
N ALA A 39 -23.91 10.02 11.18
CA ALA A 39 -23.00 10.09 12.32
C ALA A 39 -23.26 11.28 13.27
N GLY A 40 -24.21 12.17 12.95
CA GLY A 40 -24.52 13.35 13.77
C GLY A 40 -23.43 14.43 13.75
N MET A 41 -22.56 14.44 12.74
CA MET A 41 -21.51 15.45 12.56
C MET A 41 -22.10 16.75 11.96
N PRO A 42 -21.48 17.92 12.19
CA PRO A 42 -21.93 19.18 11.62
C PRO A 42 -21.99 19.15 10.08
N ALA A 43 -23.12 19.59 9.51
CA ALA A 43 -23.42 19.43 8.09
C ALA A 43 -22.55 20.30 7.15
N ASP A 44 -21.98 21.38 7.69
CA ASP A 44 -21.07 22.31 7.00
C ASP A 44 -19.65 21.77 6.85
N GLU A 45 -19.27 20.71 7.58
CA GLU A 45 -17.94 20.12 7.51
C GLU A 45 -17.65 19.40 6.18
N ALA A 46 -18.67 18.83 5.52
CA ALA A 46 -18.49 17.97 4.35
C ALA A 46 -17.71 18.63 3.19
N ASP A 47 -17.92 19.94 2.98
CA ASP A 47 -17.26 20.70 1.92
C ASP A 47 -15.90 21.29 2.36
N LEU A 48 -15.64 21.39 3.67
CA LEU A 48 -14.40 21.90 4.25
C LEU A 48 -13.35 20.82 4.49
N LEU A 49 -13.77 19.59 4.82
CA LEU A 49 -12.88 18.49 5.18
C LEU A 49 -12.07 17.93 4.00
N PHE A 50 -12.57 18.06 2.77
CA PHE A 50 -11.95 17.48 1.56
C PHE A 50 -11.91 18.49 0.41
N PRO A 51 -11.09 19.56 0.51
CA PRO A 51 -11.01 20.61 -0.49
C PRO A 51 -10.51 20.10 -1.85
N LEU A 52 -9.74 19.00 -1.87
CA LEU A 52 -9.26 18.36 -3.11
C LEU A 52 -10.26 17.30 -3.65
N GLY A 53 -11.44 17.19 -3.02
CA GLY A 53 -12.56 16.39 -3.50
C GLY A 53 -12.37 14.89 -3.35
N ILE A 54 -12.82 14.13 -4.35
CA ILE A 54 -12.94 12.66 -4.26
C ILE A 54 -11.58 11.96 -4.08
N VAL A 55 -10.54 12.46 -4.75
CA VAL A 55 -9.19 11.87 -4.62
C VAL A 55 -8.68 12.03 -3.19
N ASP A 56 -8.92 13.20 -2.58
CA ASP A 56 -8.60 13.48 -1.18
C ASP A 56 -9.28 12.47 -0.23
N MET A 57 -10.56 12.20 -0.46
CA MET A 57 -11.33 11.23 0.33
C MET A 57 -10.73 9.82 0.24
N ILE A 58 -10.36 9.39 -0.98
CA ILE A 58 -9.75 8.08 -1.22
C ILE A 58 -8.35 8.01 -0.59
N GLU A 59 -7.55 9.09 -0.67
CA GLU A 59 -6.23 9.14 -0.06
C GLU A 59 -6.31 9.11 1.47
N THR A 60 -7.28 9.79 2.08
CA THR A 60 -7.56 9.71 3.52
C THR A 60 -7.99 8.30 3.91
N PHE A 61 -8.89 7.66 3.16
CA PHE A 61 -9.29 6.27 3.40
C PHE A 61 -8.10 5.29 3.37
N ALA A 62 -7.22 5.44 2.37
CA ALA A 62 -6.03 4.62 2.26
C ALA A 62 -5.06 4.86 3.42
N ASP A 63 -4.79 6.13 3.76
CA ASP A 63 -3.90 6.50 4.88
C ASP A 63 -4.40 6.00 6.23
N LEU A 64 -5.70 6.17 6.52
CA LEU A 64 -6.33 5.68 7.73
C LEU A 64 -6.15 4.17 7.89
N ALA A 65 -6.36 3.45 6.80
CA ALA A 65 -6.32 2.01 6.86
C ALA A 65 -4.87 1.46 6.78
N ASP A 66 -3.91 2.25 6.30
CA ASP A 66 -2.47 1.97 6.46
C ASP A 66 -2.03 2.17 7.92
N ARG A 67 -2.46 3.25 8.59
CA ARG A 67 -2.21 3.47 10.03
C ARG A 67 -2.77 2.35 10.90
N ARG A 68 -3.99 1.89 10.61
CA ARG A 68 -4.63 0.75 11.31
C ARG A 68 -3.87 -0.56 11.09
N MET A 69 -3.34 -0.76 9.89
CA MET A 69 -2.49 -1.92 9.58
C MET A 69 -1.18 -1.86 10.35
N GLU A 70 -0.50 -0.71 10.38
CA GLU A 70 0.74 -0.52 11.15
C GLU A 70 0.53 -0.77 12.65
N GLU A 71 -0.58 -0.26 13.21
CA GLU A 71 -0.94 -0.48 14.61
C GLU A 71 -1.14 -1.97 14.92
N ALA A 72 -1.96 -2.66 14.11
CA ALA A 72 -2.25 -4.08 14.28
C ALA A 72 -1.00 -4.97 14.04
N ALA A 73 -0.06 -4.51 13.23
CA ALA A 73 1.16 -5.25 12.92
C ALA A 73 2.20 -5.20 14.04
N LYS A 74 2.04 -4.37 15.08
CA LYS A 74 2.96 -4.34 16.23
C LYS A 74 3.08 -5.70 16.93
N ASP A 75 2.02 -6.50 16.88
CA ASP A 75 1.96 -7.83 17.48
C ASP A 75 2.54 -8.94 16.58
N LEU A 76 2.89 -8.63 15.32
CA LEU A 76 3.53 -9.58 14.40
C LEU A 76 5.01 -9.77 14.75
N LEU A 77 5.29 -10.59 15.77
CA LEU A 77 6.64 -10.96 16.16
C LEU A 77 7.12 -12.24 15.45
N GLY A 78 8.38 -12.22 14.97
CA GLY A 78 9.09 -13.41 14.48
C GLY A 78 9.06 -13.62 12.96
N GLY A 79 9.73 -14.68 12.50
CA GLY A 79 9.81 -15.07 11.10
C GLY A 79 10.80 -14.25 10.26
N SER A 80 10.94 -14.63 9.00
CA SER A 80 11.69 -13.92 7.97
C SER A 80 10.92 -12.70 7.46
N LEU A 81 11.62 -11.71 6.90
CA LEU A 81 10.98 -10.51 6.35
C LEU A 81 9.82 -10.81 5.37
N PRO A 82 9.94 -11.77 4.42
CA PRO A 82 8.80 -12.13 3.55
C PRO A 82 7.58 -12.68 4.30
N GLU A 83 7.78 -13.44 5.38
CA GLU A 83 6.68 -13.95 6.21
C GLU A 83 5.98 -12.81 6.93
N ARG A 84 6.75 -11.86 7.48
CA ARG A 84 6.19 -10.65 8.08
C ARG A 84 5.44 -9.78 7.06
N VAL A 85 6.01 -9.55 5.89
CA VAL A 85 5.33 -8.81 4.79
C VAL A 85 4.02 -9.49 4.41
N LYS A 86 3.99 -10.83 4.30
CA LYS A 86 2.76 -11.58 4.04
C LYS A 86 1.74 -11.39 5.17
N GLY A 87 2.17 -11.47 6.43
CA GLY A 87 1.31 -11.25 7.59
C GLY A 87 0.71 -9.84 7.62
N VAL A 88 1.52 -8.81 7.37
CA VAL A 88 1.07 -7.41 7.30
C VAL A 88 0.07 -7.21 6.15
N ILE A 89 0.32 -7.81 4.97
CA ILE A 89 -0.65 -7.79 3.87
C ILE A 89 -1.96 -8.49 4.28
N ALA A 90 -1.89 -9.63 4.97
CA ALA A 90 -3.08 -10.34 5.43
C ALA A 90 -3.93 -9.48 6.37
N LEU A 91 -3.32 -8.83 7.37
CA LEU A 91 -4.00 -7.88 8.25
C LEU A 91 -4.68 -6.75 7.47
N ARG A 92 -3.98 -6.18 6.48
CA ARG A 92 -4.52 -5.11 5.64
C ARG A 92 -5.77 -5.57 4.87
N LEU A 93 -5.76 -6.79 4.33
CA LEU A 93 -6.88 -7.36 3.60
C LEU A 93 -8.07 -7.67 4.52
N GLU A 94 -7.79 -8.23 5.70
CA GLU A 94 -8.78 -8.51 6.73
C GLU A 94 -9.53 -7.24 7.17
N GLN A 95 -8.80 -6.19 7.54
CA GLN A 95 -9.35 -4.88 7.90
C GLN A 95 -10.21 -4.28 6.79
N ASN A 96 -9.85 -4.55 5.53
CA ASN A 96 -10.53 -4.04 4.35
C ASN A 96 -11.73 -4.89 3.91
N ARG A 97 -11.89 -6.11 4.44
CA ARG A 97 -12.94 -7.06 4.03
C ARG A 97 -14.35 -6.46 4.05
N PRO A 98 -14.77 -5.69 5.08
CA PRO A 98 -16.10 -5.06 5.10
C PRO A 98 -16.30 -4.02 3.99
N ASN A 99 -15.21 -3.43 3.48
CA ASN A 99 -15.20 -2.29 2.57
C ASN A 99 -14.71 -2.66 1.16
N LYS A 100 -14.82 -3.94 0.77
CA LYS A 100 -14.32 -4.47 -0.51
C LYS A 100 -14.89 -3.73 -1.73
N GLU A 101 -16.16 -3.36 -1.70
CA GLU A 101 -16.78 -2.58 -2.79
C GLU A 101 -16.30 -1.12 -2.83
N ALA A 102 -16.07 -0.49 -1.67
CA ALA A 102 -15.50 0.85 -1.62
C ALA A 102 -14.10 0.89 -2.25
N ILE A 103 -13.27 -0.13 -1.97
CA ILE A 103 -11.95 -0.31 -2.58
C ILE A 103 -12.05 -0.51 -4.08
N ARG A 104 -12.97 -1.38 -4.55
CA ARG A 104 -13.19 -1.59 -5.99
C ARG A 104 -13.51 -0.28 -6.71
N ARG A 105 -14.40 0.54 -6.15
CA ARG A 105 -14.76 1.84 -6.71
C ARG A 105 -13.63 2.87 -6.63
N ALA A 106 -12.85 2.86 -5.54
CA ALA A 106 -11.68 3.72 -5.40
C ALA A 106 -10.63 3.41 -6.48
N LEU A 107 -10.34 2.12 -6.72
CA LEU A 107 -9.40 1.70 -7.77
C LEU A 107 -9.89 2.11 -9.16
N ALA A 108 -11.20 2.01 -9.45
CA ALA A 108 -11.74 2.47 -10.72
C ALA A 108 -11.45 3.96 -10.94
N ILE A 109 -11.65 4.79 -9.91
CA ILE A 109 -11.33 6.23 -9.95
C ILE A 109 -9.83 6.48 -10.09
N LEU A 110 -9.00 5.81 -9.30
CA LEU A 110 -7.54 5.97 -9.31
C LEU A 110 -6.90 5.47 -10.60
N SER A 111 -7.55 4.55 -11.32
CA SER A 111 -7.04 4.03 -12.60
C SER A 111 -7.10 5.05 -13.75
N LEU A 112 -7.86 6.14 -13.60
CA LEU A 112 -7.94 7.19 -14.61
C LEU A 112 -6.59 7.90 -14.76
N PRO A 113 -6.12 8.21 -16.00
CA PRO A 113 -4.81 8.83 -16.22
C PRO A 113 -4.57 10.12 -15.44
N ARG A 114 -5.60 10.96 -15.28
CA ARG A 114 -5.55 12.20 -14.48
C ARG A 114 -5.21 11.97 -13.00
N ASN A 115 -5.51 10.78 -12.48
CA ASN A 115 -5.30 10.39 -11.09
C ASN A 115 -4.02 9.54 -10.91
N ALA A 116 -3.24 9.30 -11.97
CA ALA A 116 -2.09 8.41 -11.93
C ALA A 116 -1.06 8.80 -10.85
N ARG A 117 -0.85 10.11 -10.64
CA ARG A 117 0.04 10.61 -9.57
C ARG A 117 -0.48 10.24 -8.18
N ALA A 118 -1.76 10.47 -7.91
CA ALA A 118 -2.38 10.10 -6.63
C ALA A 118 -2.39 8.58 -6.43
N ALA A 119 -2.68 7.80 -7.48
CA ALA A 119 -2.64 6.34 -7.43
C ALA A 119 -1.24 5.81 -7.08
N ALA A 120 -0.20 6.37 -7.72
CA ALA A 120 1.19 6.02 -7.45
C ALA A 120 1.61 6.44 -6.04
N ALA A 121 1.23 7.65 -5.61
CA ALA A 121 1.48 8.16 -4.26
C ALA A 121 0.85 7.28 -3.18
N CYS A 122 -0.43 6.96 -3.34
CA CYS A 122 -1.17 6.08 -2.45
C CYS A 122 -0.51 4.70 -2.37
N THR A 123 -0.20 4.08 -3.52
CA THR A 123 0.44 2.75 -3.55
C THR A 123 1.81 2.77 -2.89
N ALA A 124 2.62 3.80 -3.17
CA ALA A 124 3.94 3.93 -2.57
C ALA A 124 3.86 4.12 -1.04
N ARG A 125 2.92 4.92 -0.54
CA ARG A 125 2.68 5.11 0.90
C ARG A 125 2.26 3.79 1.58
N THR A 126 1.35 3.04 0.97
CA THR A 126 0.93 1.73 1.51
C THR A 126 2.08 0.73 1.53
N VAL A 127 2.90 0.68 0.48
CA VAL A 127 4.09 -0.19 0.43
C VAL A 127 5.12 0.21 1.49
N ASP A 128 5.31 1.51 1.69
CA ASP A 128 6.15 2.03 2.76
C ASP A 128 5.66 1.58 4.14
N ALA A 129 4.36 1.74 4.41
CA ALA A 129 3.74 1.30 5.65
C ALA A 129 3.87 -0.22 5.85
N ILE A 130 3.70 -1.03 4.79
CA ILE A 130 3.87 -2.49 4.86
C ILE A 130 5.30 -2.87 5.23
N LEU A 131 6.30 -2.24 4.59
CA LEU A 131 7.71 -2.54 4.86
C LEU A 131 8.13 -2.07 6.25
N HIS A 132 7.63 -0.90 6.67
CA HIS A 132 7.87 -0.35 8.00
C HIS A 132 7.30 -1.29 9.08
N ALA A 133 6.03 -1.67 8.95
CA ALA A 133 5.37 -2.62 9.85
C ALA A 133 6.04 -4.00 9.85
N ALA A 134 6.59 -4.45 8.72
CA ALA A 134 7.35 -5.70 8.65
C ALA A 134 8.79 -5.62 9.21
N GLY A 135 9.21 -4.44 9.70
CA GLY A 135 10.52 -4.20 10.29
C GLY A 135 11.68 -4.19 9.30
N ASP A 136 11.45 -3.85 8.02
CA ASP A 136 12.55 -3.68 7.05
C ASP A 136 13.22 -2.31 7.23
N HIS A 137 14.32 -2.27 7.98
CA HIS A 137 15.17 -1.08 8.11
C HIS A 137 16.35 -1.05 7.13
N SER A 138 16.37 -1.90 6.10
CA SER A 138 17.50 -1.96 5.17
C SER A 138 17.63 -0.66 4.35
N ALA A 139 18.74 0.07 4.51
CA ALA A 139 19.00 1.36 3.85
C ALA A 139 19.74 1.27 2.50
N ASP A 140 19.99 0.07 1.98
CA ASP A 140 20.83 -0.12 0.79
C ASP A 140 20.14 0.26 -0.53
N PHE A 141 20.89 0.27 -1.65
CA PHE A 141 20.38 0.38 -3.04
C PHE A 141 19.21 -0.58 -3.35
N SER A 142 19.06 -1.63 -2.55
CA SER A 142 17.90 -2.53 -2.50
C SER A 142 16.57 -1.83 -2.15
N TRP A 143 16.59 -0.62 -1.59
CA TRP A 143 15.44 0.06 -1.00
C TRP A 143 14.39 0.50 -2.04
N TYR A 144 14.81 1.14 -3.13
CA TYR A 144 13.90 1.52 -4.22
C TYR A 144 13.42 0.30 -5.03
N THR A 145 14.31 -0.67 -5.25
CA THR A 145 13.96 -1.90 -5.99
C THR A 145 12.94 -2.74 -5.22
N LYS A 146 13.14 -2.93 -3.90
CA LYS A 146 12.19 -3.63 -3.03
C LYS A 146 10.80 -3.00 -3.08
N ARG A 147 10.72 -1.67 -2.97
CA ARG A 147 9.45 -0.94 -3.09
C ARG A 147 8.79 -1.13 -4.43
N ALA A 148 9.52 -0.97 -5.53
CA ALA A 148 8.95 -1.11 -6.86
C ALA A 148 8.38 -2.52 -7.09
N ILE A 149 9.12 -3.54 -6.65
CA ILE A 149 8.66 -4.93 -6.71
C ILE A 149 7.45 -5.15 -5.81
N LEU A 150 7.50 -4.70 -4.55
CA LEU A 150 6.42 -4.87 -3.60
C LEU A 150 5.17 -4.10 -4.02
N ALA A 151 5.30 -2.92 -4.62
CA ALA A 151 4.19 -2.19 -5.24
C ALA A 151 3.52 -3.03 -6.33
N GLY A 152 4.30 -3.61 -7.26
CA GLY A 152 3.76 -4.50 -8.27
C GLY A 152 3.05 -5.74 -7.69
N ILE A 153 3.63 -6.34 -6.65
CA ILE A 153 3.01 -7.47 -5.93
C ILE A 153 1.72 -7.03 -5.27
N TYR A 154 1.73 -5.94 -4.49
CA TYR A 154 0.58 -5.44 -3.75
C TYR A 154 -0.56 -5.04 -4.68
N SER A 155 -0.27 -4.30 -5.76
CA SER A 155 -1.29 -3.94 -6.76
C SER A 155 -1.93 -5.18 -7.37
N ALA A 156 -1.14 -6.21 -7.73
CA ALA A 156 -1.68 -7.46 -8.25
C ALA A 156 -2.48 -8.24 -7.19
N THR A 157 -2.03 -8.25 -5.94
CA THR A 157 -2.72 -8.87 -4.80
C THR A 157 -4.07 -8.25 -4.57
N ILE A 158 -4.18 -6.92 -4.54
CA ILE A 158 -5.47 -6.23 -4.33
C ILE A 158 -6.46 -6.57 -5.46
N LEU A 159 -6.01 -6.56 -6.72
CA LEU A 159 -6.87 -6.93 -7.85
C LEU A 159 -7.32 -8.39 -7.79
N TYR A 160 -6.43 -9.31 -7.40
CA TYR A 160 -6.75 -10.71 -7.20
C TYR A 160 -7.75 -10.88 -6.04
N TRP A 161 -7.47 -10.26 -4.90
CA TRP A 161 -8.29 -10.27 -3.70
C TRP A 161 -9.71 -9.77 -3.97
N LEU A 162 -9.88 -8.72 -4.77
CA LEU A 162 -11.19 -8.22 -5.15
C LEU A 162 -12.06 -9.27 -5.87
N ARG A 163 -11.49 -10.31 -6.45
CA ARG A 163 -12.20 -11.42 -7.10
C ARG A 163 -12.23 -12.69 -6.26
N ASP A 164 -11.50 -12.72 -5.16
CA ASP A 164 -11.39 -13.88 -4.29
C ASP A 164 -12.66 -14.08 -3.46
N THR A 165 -13.15 -15.32 -3.48
CA THR A 165 -14.30 -15.81 -2.71
C THR A 165 -13.93 -17.00 -1.82
N SER A 166 -12.64 -17.32 -1.70
CA SER A 166 -12.14 -18.36 -0.80
C SER A 166 -12.29 -17.92 0.66
N GLU A 167 -12.42 -18.92 1.54
CA GLU A 167 -12.45 -18.71 2.99
C GLU A 167 -11.16 -18.03 3.45
N ASP A 168 -11.32 -17.00 4.29
CA ASP A 168 -10.26 -16.17 4.86
C ASP A 168 -9.20 -15.68 3.85
N ASP A 169 -9.61 -15.43 2.61
CA ASP A 169 -8.75 -15.02 1.49
C ASP A 169 -7.58 -15.99 1.22
N SER A 170 -7.75 -17.27 1.55
CA SER A 170 -6.70 -18.30 1.44
C SER A 170 -6.07 -18.38 0.04
N ALA A 171 -6.86 -18.20 -1.03
CA ALA A 171 -6.35 -18.17 -2.39
C ALA A 171 -5.45 -16.94 -2.65
N THR A 172 -5.86 -15.76 -2.15
CA THR A 172 -5.06 -14.53 -2.19
C THR A 172 -3.77 -14.68 -1.39
N LEU A 173 -3.82 -15.23 -0.18
CA LEU A 173 -2.65 -15.41 0.65
C LEU A 173 -1.65 -16.40 0.03
N ALA A 174 -2.13 -17.44 -0.64
CA ALA A 174 -1.31 -18.35 -1.42
C ALA A 174 -0.70 -17.64 -2.66
N PHE A 175 -1.43 -16.72 -3.29
CA PHE A 175 -0.90 -15.89 -4.37
C PHE A 175 0.24 -14.99 -3.90
N VAL A 176 0.07 -14.28 -2.77
CA VAL A 176 1.11 -13.44 -2.16
C VAL A 176 2.36 -14.27 -1.87
N ASP A 177 2.19 -15.45 -1.27
CA ASP A 177 3.29 -16.36 -0.93
C ASP A 177 4.14 -16.75 -2.14
N ARG A 178 3.50 -17.12 -3.27
CA ARG A 178 4.19 -17.44 -4.52
C ARG A 178 4.96 -16.24 -5.07
N ARG A 179 4.39 -15.04 -4.99
CA ARG A 179 5.01 -13.80 -5.49
C ARG A 179 6.23 -13.40 -4.66
N LEU A 180 6.14 -13.49 -3.33
CA LEU A 180 7.25 -13.22 -2.42
C LEU A 180 8.36 -14.28 -2.53
N SER A 181 7.99 -15.55 -2.74
CA SER A 181 8.96 -16.63 -2.99
C SER A 181 9.74 -16.42 -4.30
N GLY A 182 9.10 -15.87 -5.32
CA GLY A 182 9.75 -15.46 -6.57
C GLY A 182 10.86 -14.43 -6.36
N LEU A 183 10.68 -13.49 -5.43
CA LEU A 183 11.68 -12.48 -5.10
C LEU A 183 12.96 -13.08 -4.50
N ARG A 184 12.82 -14.07 -3.60
CA ARG A 184 13.97 -14.83 -3.06
C ARG A 184 14.81 -15.45 -4.19
N ARG A 185 14.15 -15.96 -5.24
CA ARG A 185 14.81 -16.55 -6.41
C ARG A 185 15.55 -15.49 -7.23
N ILE A 186 14.94 -14.33 -7.48
CA ILE A 186 15.56 -13.23 -8.23
C ILE A 186 16.78 -12.68 -7.48
N GLY A 187 16.69 -12.47 -6.16
CA GLY A 187 17.81 -12.03 -5.34
C GLY A 187 19.00 -12.99 -5.37
N ARG A 188 18.75 -14.31 -5.31
CA ARG A 188 19.81 -15.33 -5.45
C ARG A 188 20.44 -15.35 -6.84
N ILE A 189 19.65 -15.22 -7.90
CA ILE A 189 20.17 -15.19 -9.28
C ILE A 189 21.05 -13.96 -9.49
N ARG A 190 20.64 -12.79 -8.99
CA ARG A 190 21.43 -11.56 -9.07
C ARG A 190 22.75 -11.68 -8.31
N ARG A 191 22.71 -12.14 -7.05
CA ARG A 191 23.94 -12.34 -6.25
C ARG A 191 24.89 -13.33 -6.95
N ARG A 192 24.36 -14.42 -7.50
CA ARG A 192 25.15 -15.40 -8.26
C ARG A 192 25.74 -14.80 -9.54
N ALA A 193 25.01 -13.91 -10.23
CA ALA A 193 25.52 -13.20 -11.40
C ALA A 193 26.63 -12.20 -11.02
N GLU A 194 26.47 -11.46 -9.92
CA GLU A 194 27.50 -10.56 -9.36
C GLU A 194 28.76 -11.35 -8.95
N GLU A 195 28.61 -12.48 -8.25
CA GLU A 195 29.73 -13.37 -7.88
C GLU A 195 30.46 -13.98 -9.10
N VAL A 196 29.73 -14.31 -10.16
CA VAL A 196 30.32 -14.82 -11.41
C VAL A 196 31.05 -13.70 -12.16
N LEU A 197 30.47 -12.49 -12.20
CA LEU A 197 31.11 -11.31 -12.78
C LEU A 197 32.38 -10.92 -12.03
N ASP A 198 32.38 -11.01 -10.70
CA ASP A 198 33.55 -10.73 -9.85
C ASP A 198 34.70 -11.75 -10.05
N ARG A 199 34.38 -12.97 -10.53
CA ARG A 199 35.37 -14.01 -10.86
C ARG A 199 35.96 -13.88 -12.27
N ILE A 200 35.44 -13.00 -13.11
CA ILE A 200 35.97 -12.76 -14.46
C ILE A 200 37.01 -11.64 -14.40
N PRO A 201 38.30 -11.91 -14.73
CA PRO A 201 39.33 -10.86 -14.79
C PRO A 201 38.94 -9.82 -15.86
N GLY A 202 38.80 -8.55 -15.48
CA GLY A 202 38.50 -7.44 -16.39
C GLY A 202 37.06 -6.89 -16.33
N ALA A 203 36.13 -7.50 -15.57
CA ALA A 203 34.74 -7.03 -15.48
C ALA A 203 34.54 -5.75 -14.65
N ARG A 204 35.61 -5.18 -14.08
CA ARG A 204 35.57 -3.95 -13.25
C ARG A 204 35.10 -2.70 -14.03
N LEU A 205 35.09 -2.76 -15.36
CA LEU A 205 34.68 -1.65 -16.25
C LEU A 205 33.16 -1.51 -16.44
N PHE A 206 32.34 -2.51 -16.05
CA PHE A 206 30.87 -2.49 -16.20
C PHE A 206 30.12 -2.21 -14.89
N ARG A 207 30.80 -1.68 -13.88
CA ARG A 207 30.19 -1.35 -12.59
C ARG A 207 29.27 -0.13 -12.76
N PRO A 208 27.98 -0.18 -12.37
CA PRO A 208 27.21 1.05 -12.18
C PRO A 208 27.87 1.82 -11.04
N SER A 209 28.17 3.10 -11.27
CA SER A 209 28.85 3.99 -10.33
C SER A 209 28.24 3.88 -8.93
N ARG A 210 29.02 3.36 -7.98
CA ARG A 210 28.77 3.65 -6.56
C ARG A 210 29.31 5.06 -6.36
N ASP A 211 28.43 6.06 -6.38
CA ASP A 211 28.85 7.41 -6.05
C ASP A 211 29.39 7.41 -4.62
N VAL A 212 30.68 7.72 -4.56
CA VAL A 212 31.45 8.00 -3.37
C VAL A 212 31.02 9.39 -2.91
N GLY A 213 30.36 9.44 -1.77
CA GLY A 213 30.08 10.67 -1.04
C GLY A 213 30.58 10.51 0.39
N ASP A 214 31.88 10.32 0.52
CA ASP A 214 32.60 10.41 1.79
C ASP A 214 33.70 11.45 1.60
N THR A 215 33.39 12.70 1.92
CA THR A 215 34.35 13.75 2.25
C THR A 215 33.69 14.79 3.15
N ALA A 216 34.23 14.87 4.37
CA ALA A 216 34.14 15.91 5.41
C ALA A 216 32.90 15.93 6.32
#